data_AF-A0A3D4V152-F1
#
_entry.id   AF-A0A3D4V152-F1
#
_cell.length_a   1.000
_cell.length_b   1.000
_cell.length_c   1.000
_cell.angle_alpha   90.00
_cell.angle_beta   90.00
_cell.angle_gamma   90.00
#
_symmetry.space_group_name_H-M   'P 1'
#
loop_
_entity.id
_entity.type
_entity.pdbx_description
1 polymer ?
#
loop_
_entity_poly.entity_id
_entity_poly.type
_entity_poly.pdbx_seq_one_letter_code
_entity_poly.pdbx_strand_id
1 'polypeptide(L)' 'MASSHQPEIFELIFHKNNLVSWSSLNGPKVYGMILKTFYRDDDNRSFLMAEVMRTDGKIQILPASVLELESK' A
#
# COMPACT_ATOMS: atom_id res chain seq x y z
N MET A 1 24.09 -5.22 17.16
CA MET A 1 22.91 -4.53 17.72
C MET A 1 21.75 -4.81 16.79
N ALA A 2 20.88 -5.76 17.16
CA ALA A 2 19.69 -6.04 16.37
C ALA A 2 18.67 -4.93 16.64
N SER A 3 18.46 -4.03 15.67
CA SER A 3 17.35 -3.10 15.74
C SER A 3 16.08 -3.93 15.62
N SER A 4 15.38 -4.13 16.73
CA SER A 4 14.06 -4.73 16.78
C SER A 4 13.06 -3.71 16.25
N HIS A 5 13.08 -3.45 14.95
CA HIS A 5 11.95 -2.85 14.26
C HIS A 5 10.86 -3.93 14.28
N GLN A 6 10.01 -3.92 15.30
CA GLN A 6 8.72 -4.58 15.17
C GLN A 6 8.00 -3.84 14.04
N PRO A 7 7.70 -4.51 12.91
CA PRO A 7 6.97 -3.88 11.83
C PRO A 7 5.62 -3.40 12.37
N GLU A 8 5.20 -2.20 11.98
CA GLU A 8 3.87 -1.71 12.36
C GLU A 8 2.81 -2.66 11.78
N ILE A 9 1.67 -2.76 12.47
CA ILE A 9 0.55 -3.64 12.07
C ILE A 9 0.16 -3.40 10.59
N PHE A 10 0.24 -2.15 10.12
CA PHE A 10 -0.07 -1.80 8.74
C PHE A 10 0.91 -2.40 7.72
N GLU A 11 2.20 -2.53 8.03
CA GLU A 11 3.19 -3.16 7.14
C GLU A 11 2.96 -4.67 7.00
N LEU A 12 2.51 -5.32 8.08
CA LEU A 12 2.17 -6.74 8.07
C LEU A 12 0.94 -7.01 7.18
N ILE A 13 -0.06 -6.14 7.29
CA ILE A 13 -1.31 -6.21 6.52
C ILE A 13 -1.04 -5.90 5.04
N PHE A 14 -0.31 -4.83 4.74
CA PHE A 14 0.01 -4.40 3.38
C PHE A 14 1.43 -4.80 3.00
N HIS A 15 1.63 -6.08 2.67
CA HIS A 15 2.93 -6.61 2.25
C HIS A 15 2.97 -6.91 0.74
N LYS A 16 4.20 -7.08 0.24
CA LYS A 16 4.46 -7.41 -1.17
C LYS A 16 3.64 -8.62 -1.63
N ASN A 17 3.11 -8.56 -2.85
CA ASN A 17 2.25 -9.56 -3.48
C ASN A 17 0.84 -9.69 -2.90
N ASN A 18 0.38 -8.75 -2.07
CA ASN A 18 -1.05 -8.64 -1.80
C ASN A 18 -1.77 -8.04 -3.00
N LEU A 19 -2.91 -8.66 -3.34
CA LEU A 19 -3.88 -8.06 -4.25
C LEU A 19 -4.63 -6.98 -3.46
N VAL A 20 -4.62 -5.78 -4.01
CA VAL A 20 -5.34 -4.65 -3.46
C VAL A 20 -6.21 -4.01 -4.52
N SER A 21 -7.15 -3.24 -4.03
CA SER A 21 -8.00 -2.42 -4.85
C SER A 21 -8.21 -1.05 -4.23
N TRP A 22 -8.62 -0.10 -5.07
CA TRP A 22 -8.97 1.26 -4.66
C TRP A 22 -9.94 1.86 -5.67
N SER A 23 -10.64 2.92 -5.28
CA SER A 23 -11.50 3.68 -6.20
C SER A 23 -11.28 5.18 -6.02
N SER A 24 -11.33 5.94 -7.11
CA SER A 24 -11.51 7.39 -7.02
C SER A 24 -12.94 7.70 -6.59
N LEU A 25 -13.22 8.89 -6.02
CA LEU A 25 -14.58 9.27 -5.63
C LEU A 25 -15.59 8.98 -6.75
N ASN A 26 -16.50 8.01 -6.51
CA ASN A 26 -17.53 7.52 -7.45
C ASN A 26 -17.00 6.86 -8.75
N GLY A 27 -15.74 6.43 -8.77
CA GLY A 27 -15.13 5.74 -9.91
C GLY A 27 -15.29 4.21 -9.86
N PRO A 28 -14.93 3.51 -10.95
CA PRO A 28 -14.81 2.07 -10.94
C PRO A 28 -13.65 1.62 -10.05
N LYS A 29 -13.80 0.45 -9.44
CA LYS A 29 -12.76 -0.18 -8.63
C LYS A 29 -11.57 -0.57 -9.51
N VAL A 30 -10.38 -0.11 -9.14
CA VAL A 30 -9.10 -0.42 -9.78
C VAL A 30 -8.39 -1.47 -8.93
N TYR A 31 -7.68 -2.38 -9.60
CA TYR A 31 -6.96 -3.48 -8.95
C TYR A 31 -5.46 -3.39 -9.24
N GLY A 32 -4.66 -3.87 -8.32
CA GLY A 32 -3.22 -3.97 -8.48
C GLY A 32 -2.55 -4.80 -7.40
N MET A 33 -1.26 -5.06 -7.59
CA MET A 33 -0.44 -5.84 -6.68
C MET A 33 0.54 -4.92 -5.95
N ILE A 34 0.66 -5.07 -4.64
CA ILE A 34 1.67 -4.34 -3.86
C ILE A 34 3.06 -4.83 -4.26
N LEU A 35 3.92 -3.92 -4.68
CA LEU A 35 5.34 -4.18 -4.93
C LEU A 35 6.19 -3.99 -3.67
N LYS A 36 5.92 -2.90 -2.93
CA LYS A 36 6.55 -2.57 -1.65
C LYS A 36 5.71 -1.53 -0.89
N THR A 37 5.95 -1.43 0.41
CA THR A 37 5.45 -0.35 1.26
C THR A 37 6.62 0.44 1.86
N PHE A 38 6.37 1.71 2.17
CA PHE A 38 7.37 2.62 2.75
C PHE A 38 6.67 3.79 3.43
N TYR A 39 7.31 4.37 4.44
CA TYR A 39 6.81 5.61 5.06
C TYR A 39 7.27 6.83 4.25
N ARG A 40 6.33 7.74 3.99
CA ARG A 40 6.64 9.09 3.53
C ARG A 40 6.42 10.06 4.68
N ASP A 41 7.44 10.86 4.94
CA ASP A 41 7.47 11.83 6.03
C ASP A 41 7.31 13.23 5.42
N ASP A 42 6.08 13.72 5.36
CA ASP A 42 5.79 15.14 5.14
C ASP A 42 5.16 15.65 6.45
N ASP A 43 5.81 16.63 7.09
CA ASP A 43 5.34 17.35 8.29
C ASP A 43 5.02 16.52 9.55
N ASN A 44 5.95 15.67 10.03
CA ASN A 44 5.83 14.92 11.31
C ASN A 44 4.66 13.93 11.39
N ARG A 45 4.11 13.50 10.26
CA ARG A 45 3.17 12.38 10.18
C ARG A 45 3.69 11.37 9.18
N SER A 46 4.25 10.28 9.69
CA SER A 46 4.66 9.16 8.85
C SER A 46 3.40 8.46 8.31
N PHE A 47 3.11 8.63 7.03
CA PHE A 47 2.03 7.90 6.36
C PHE A 47 2.62 6.69 5.65
N LEU A 48 2.07 5.50 5.91
CA LEU A 48 2.43 4.31 5.15
C LEU A 48 1.92 4.45 3.72
N MET A 49 2.83 4.40 2.77
CA MET A 49 2.59 4.42 1.34
C MET A 49 2.84 3.04 0.75
N ALA A 50 2.17 2.73 -0.35
CA ALA A 50 2.37 1.53 -1.14
C ALA A 50 2.68 1.90 -2.59
N GLU A 51 3.70 1.24 -3.15
CA GLU A 51 3.91 1.19 -4.60
C GLU A 51 3.12 0.00 -5.14
N VAL A 52 2.15 0.26 -6.00
CA VAL A 52 1.20 -0.73 -6.52
C VAL A 52 1.34 -0.83 -8.03
N MET A 53 1.50 -2.05 -8.54
CA MET A 53 1.44 -2.34 -9.97
C MET A 53 0.01 -2.64 -10.37
N ARG A 54 -0.58 -1.79 -11.18
CA ARG A 54 -1.91 -1.98 -11.75
C ARG A 54 -1.94 -3.15 -12.73
N THR A 55 -3.13 -3.68 -12.99
CA THR A 55 -3.35 -4.74 -13.99
C THR A 55 -2.97 -4.32 -15.42
N ASP A 56 -2.96 -3.03 -15.72
CA ASP A 56 -2.50 -2.46 -16.99
C ASP A 56 -0.97 -2.23 -17.05
N GLY A 57 -0.23 -2.69 -16.05
CA GLY A 57 1.24 -2.60 -15.97
C GLY A 57 1.77 -1.24 -15.50
N LYS A 58 0.91 -0.26 -15.24
CA LYS A 58 1.34 1.04 -14.69
C LYS A 58 1.61 0.94 -13.19
N ILE A 59 2.61 1.66 -12.73
CA ILE A 59 2.93 1.78 -11.30
C ILE A 59 2.26 3.03 -10.75
N GLN A 60 1.69 2.92 -9.55
CA GLN A 60 1.08 4.02 -8.83
C GLN A 60 1.50 3.99 -7.35
N ILE A 61 1.72 5.16 -6.77
CA ILE A 61 2.02 5.31 -5.33
C ILE A 61 0.75 5.82 -4.65
N LEU A 62 0.30 5.11 -3.63
CA LEU A 62 -0.96 5.38 -2.92
C LEU A 62 -0.75 5.28 -1.40
N PRO A 63 -1.45 6.08 -0.59
CA PRO A 63 -1.52 5.83 0.85
C PRO A 63 -2.12 4.45 1.12
N ALA A 64 -1.56 3.68 2.05
CA ALA A 64 -2.12 2.37 2.41
C ALA A 64 -3.56 2.48 2.93
N SER A 65 -3.94 3.63 3.48
CA SER A 65 -5.28 3.91 3.99
C SER A 65 -6.38 3.96 2.93
N VAL A 66 -6.04 4.11 1.65
CA VAL A 66 -7.03 4.08 0.55
C VAL A 66 -7.10 2.72 -0.15
N LEU A 67 -6.30 1.76 0.28
CA LEU A 67 -6.26 0.42 -0.28
C LEU A 67 -7.18 -0.51 0.50
N GLU A 68 -7.93 -1.32 -0.24
CA GLU A 68 -8.66 -2.47 0.30
C GLU A 68 -7.88 -3.74 -0.05
N LEU A 69 -7.66 -4.61 0.94
CA LEU A 69 -7.10 -5.94 0.69
C LEU A 69 -8.18 -6.82 0.07
N GLU A 70 -7.85 -7.45 -1.05
CA GLU A 70 -8.69 -8.50 -1.63
C GLU A 70 -8.23 -9.85 -1.07
N SER A 71 -9.17 -10.64 -0.57
CA SER A 71 -8.88 -12.04 -0.24
C SER A 71 -8.57 -12.82 -1.51
N LYS A 72 -7.58 -13.71 -1.45
CA LYS A 72 -7.32 -14.71 -2.49
C LYS A 72 -8.50 -15.65 -2.67
#